data_AF-A0A965AT41-F1
#
_entry.id   AF-A0A965AT41-F1
#
_cell.length_a   1.000
_cell.length_b   1.000
_cell.length_c   1.000
_cell.angle_alpha   90.00
_cell.angle_beta   90.00
_cell.angle_gamma   90.00
#
_symmetry.space_group_name_H-M   'P 1'
#
loop_
_entity.id
_entity.type
_entity.pdbx_description
1 polymer ?
#
loop_
_entity_poly.entity_id
_entity_poly.type
_entity_poly.pdbx_seq_one_letter_code
_entity_poly.pdbx_strand_id
1 'polypeptide(L)'
;MAILLLLVPAGHSFAKQPNVILIMTDDQGYGDLSCHGNPVLKTPQLDELFHESVRLTDFHVSPFCTPTRAALMTGRYPARTGAYRTSSGRTMLHPEEQTLAHLFADAGYVTGMVGKWHLG
;
A
#
# COMPACT_ATOMS: atom_id res chain seq x y z
N MET A 1 -1.28 4.64 -5.43
CA MET A 1 -0.45 3.54 -5.97
C MET A 1 0.11 2.76 -4.78
N ALA A 2 -0.13 1.45 -4.67
CA ALA A 2 0.56 0.62 -3.69
C ALA A 2 1.71 -0.08 -4.42
N ILE A 3 2.95 0.28 -4.10
CA ILE A 3 4.12 -0.37 -4.66
C ILE A 3 4.55 -1.44 -3.67
N LEU A 4 4.43 -2.71 -4.06
CA LEU A 4 5.13 -3.80 -3.39
C LEU A 4 6.53 -3.89 -4.02
N LEU A 5 7.53 -3.39 -3.31
CA LEU A 5 8.91 -3.44 -3.79
C LEU A 5 9.55 -4.79 -3.42
N LEU A 6 9.83 -5.61 -4.42
CA LEU A 6 10.76 -6.73 -4.34
C LEU A 6 12.02 -6.33 -5.12
N LEU A 7 13.00 -5.74 -4.45
CA LEU A 7 14.33 -5.50 -5.03
C LEU A 7 15.01 -6.86 -5.25
N VAL A 8 15.23 -7.24 -6.52
CA VAL A 8 15.98 -8.45 -6.87
C VAL A 8 17.11 -8.09 -7.83
N PRO A 9 18.36 -7.98 -7.35
CA PRO A 9 19.52 -8.03 -8.22
C PRO A 9 19.61 -9.43 -8.83
N ALA A 10 19.80 -9.52 -10.14
CA ALA A 10 20.09 -10.79 -10.82
C ALA A 10 21.36 -11.42 -10.21
N GLY A 11 21.19 -12.51 -9.46
CA GLY A 11 22.30 -13.25 -8.81
C GLY A 11 22.30 -13.24 -7.28
N HIS A 12 21.37 -12.57 -6.61
CA HIS A 12 21.21 -12.70 -5.16
C HIS A 12 20.19 -13.79 -4.83
N SER A 13 20.63 -14.82 -4.10
CA SER A 13 19.72 -15.73 -3.40
C SER A 13 18.78 -14.87 -2.55
N PHE A 14 17.47 -15.03 -2.73
CA PHE A 14 16.50 -14.36 -1.86
C PHE A 14 16.88 -14.65 -0.42
N ALA A 15 17.07 -13.60 0.38
CA ALA A 15 17.08 -13.79 1.83
C ALA A 15 15.82 -14.58 2.17
N LYS A 16 15.96 -15.66 2.96
CA LYS A 16 14.82 -16.54 3.31
C LYS A 16 13.63 -15.76 3.90
N GLN A 17 13.92 -14.59 4.45
CA GLN A 17 12.96 -13.66 5.02
C GLN A 17 13.37 -12.22 4.64
N PRO A 18 12.95 -11.70 3.47
CA PRO A 18 13.31 -10.35 3.03
C PRO A 18 12.51 -9.30 3.81
N ASN A 19 13.08 -8.11 4.00
CA ASN A 19 12.32 -6.96 4.53
C ASN A 19 11.25 -6.53 3.52
N VAL A 20 10.06 -6.20 4.02
CA VAL A 20 8.95 -5.72 3.19
C VAL A 20 8.63 -4.29 3.60
N ILE A 21 8.67 -3.38 2.62
CA ILE A 21 8.34 -1.97 2.81
C ILE A 21 7.13 -1.65 1.93
N LEU A 22 6.04 -1.23 2.56
CA LEU A 22 4.82 -0.80 1.88
C LEU A 22 4.74 0.73 1.87
N ILE A 23 4.92 1.32 0.70
CA ILE A 23 4.84 2.78 0.50
C ILE A 23 3.48 3.10 -0.12
N MET A 24 2.71 3.96 0.56
CA MET A 24 1.39 4.42 0.10
C MET A 24 1.34 5.95 0.15
N THR A 25 1.08 6.54 -1.02
CA THR A 25 0.73 7.95 -1.16
C THR A 25 -0.77 8.16 -0.95
N ASP A 26 -1.15 9.33 -0.43
CA ASP A 26 -2.55 9.71 -0.21
C ASP A 26 -2.98 10.63 -1.35
N ASP A 27 -4.12 10.31 -1.99
CA ASP A 27 -4.74 11.07 -3.09
C ASP A 27 -3.85 11.37 -4.30
N GLN A 28 -2.75 10.63 -4.50
CA GLN A 28 -1.93 10.74 -5.70
C GLN A 28 -2.65 10.19 -6.92
N GLY A 29 -2.85 11.04 -7.92
CA GLY A 29 -3.44 10.67 -9.20
C GLY A 29 -2.47 9.87 -10.08
N TYR A 30 -3.02 9.06 -10.98
CA TYR A 30 -2.21 8.30 -11.94
C TYR A 30 -1.35 9.22 -12.82
N GLY A 31 -1.89 10.38 -13.21
CA GLY A 31 -1.19 11.36 -14.05
C GLY A 31 -0.17 12.25 -13.32
N ASP A 32 0.06 12.07 -12.01
CA ASP A 32 0.95 12.95 -11.24
C ASP A 32 2.44 12.59 -11.37
N LEU A 33 2.77 11.47 -12.01
CA LEU A 33 4.15 10.98 -12.14
C LEU A 33 4.75 11.31 -13.50
N SER A 34 6.02 11.74 -13.55
CA SER A 34 6.71 11.96 -14.83
C SER A 34 6.84 10.67 -15.65
N CYS A 35 7.08 9.52 -15.00
CA CYS A 35 7.08 8.22 -15.66
C CYS A 35 5.72 7.82 -16.29
N HIS A 36 4.62 8.49 -15.92
CA HIS A 36 3.30 8.33 -16.56
C HIS A 36 3.00 9.43 -17.58
N GLY A 37 3.98 10.25 -17.94
CA GLY A 37 3.87 11.28 -18.99
C GLY A 37 3.49 12.67 -18.49
N ASN A 38 3.55 12.95 -17.18
CA ASN A 38 3.35 14.30 -16.67
C ASN A 38 4.45 15.25 -17.20
N PRO A 39 4.12 16.34 -17.93
CA PRO A 39 5.14 17.20 -18.53
C PRO A 39 5.66 18.29 -17.57
N VAL A 40 5.08 18.43 -16.37
CA VAL A 40 5.37 19.51 -15.42
C VAL A 40 6.10 18.97 -14.19
N LEU A 41 5.55 17.94 -13.56
CA LEU A 41 6.09 17.35 -12.35
C LEU A 41 7.33 16.52 -12.66
N LYS A 42 8.36 16.66 -11.83
CA LYS A 42 9.61 15.89 -11.94
C LYS A 42 9.69 14.95 -10.75
N THR A 43 9.59 13.65 -10.99
CA THR A 43 9.65 12.62 -9.93
C THR A 43 10.81 11.64 -10.14
N PRO A 44 12.07 12.12 -10.22
CA PRO A 44 13.19 11.30 -10.72
C PRO A 44 13.45 10.03 -9.88
N GLN A 45 13.26 10.07 -8.56
CA GLN A 45 13.40 8.88 -7.71
C GLN A 45 12.28 7.86 -7.93
N LEU A 46 11.06 8.32 -8.24
CA LEU A 46 9.96 7.42 -8.59
C LEU A 46 10.08 6.91 -10.02
N ASP A 47 10.70 7.68 -10.91
CA ASP A 47 10.99 7.27 -12.28
C ASP A 47 12.06 6.16 -12.29
N GLU A 48 13.12 6.30 -11.50
CA GLU A 48 14.11 5.24 -11.28
C GLU A 48 13.46 3.98 -10.72
N LEU A 49 12.66 4.12 -9.65
CA LEU A 49 11.90 3.02 -9.08
C LEU A 49 10.98 2.34 -10.10
N PHE A 50 10.33 3.12 -10.96
CA PHE A 50 9.43 2.65 -12.01
C PHE A 50 10.17 1.77 -13.03
N HIS A 51 11.43 2.07 -13.35
CA HIS A 51 12.23 1.29 -14.30
C HIS A 51 12.79 -0.02 -13.69
N GLU A 52 12.98 -0.07 -12.38
CA GLU A 52 13.51 -1.25 -11.67
C GLU A 52 12.41 -2.19 -11.14
N SER A 53 11.15 -1.78 -11.19
CA SER A 53 10.05 -2.49 -10.55
C SER A 53 9.13 -3.22 -11.52
N VAL A 54 8.47 -4.27 -11.02
CA VAL A 54 7.23 -4.77 -11.61
C VAL A 54 6.12 -3.75 -11.36
N ARG A 55 5.28 -3.53 -12.38
CA ARG A 55 4.24 -2.50 -12.34
C ARG A 55 2.87 -3.09 -12.60
N LEU A 56 1.89 -2.66 -11.83
CA LEU A 56 0.49 -2.94 -12.07
C LEU A 56 -0.10 -1.80 -12.89
N THR A 57 -0.38 -2.06 -14.16
CA THR A 57 -1.00 -1.06 -15.07
C THR A 57 -2.51 -0.98 -14.89
N ASP A 58 -3.09 -1.94 -14.17
CA ASP A 58 -4.50 -2.00 -13.83
C ASP A 58 -4.64 -2.31 -12.32
N PHE A 59 -4.71 -1.26 -11.51
CA PHE A 59 -4.77 -1.34 -10.05
C PHE A 59 -5.91 -0.47 -9.52
N HIS A 60 -6.87 -1.11 -8.86
CA HIS A 60 -8.09 -0.45 -8.40
C HIS A 60 -8.16 -0.37 -6.87
N VAL A 61 -8.77 0.72 -6.40
CA VAL A 61 -8.99 1.01 -5.00
C VAL A 61 -10.42 1.52 -4.78
N SER A 62 -10.84 1.65 -3.52
CA SER A 62 -12.08 2.38 -3.23
C SER A 62 -11.86 3.88 -3.45
N PRO A 63 -12.91 4.66 -3.80
CA PRO A 63 -12.78 6.09 -4.08
C PRO A 63 -12.54 6.96 -2.83
N PHE A 64 -12.19 6.33 -1.70
CA PHE A 64 -12.02 6.98 -0.40
C PHE A 64 -10.88 6.32 0.40
N CYS A 65 -10.21 7.11 1.22
CA CYS A 65 -9.02 6.68 1.96
C CYS A 65 -9.29 5.56 2.99
N THR A 66 -10.30 5.68 3.85
CA THR A 66 -10.64 4.64 4.85
C THR A 66 -10.91 3.27 4.20
N PRO A 67 -11.87 3.11 3.26
CA PRO A 67 -12.14 1.79 2.69
C PRO A 67 -10.94 1.22 1.93
N THR A 68 -10.15 2.04 1.24
CA THR A 68 -8.91 1.59 0.58
C THR A 68 -7.89 1.06 1.58
N ARG A 69 -7.67 1.77 2.69
CA ARG A 69 -6.74 1.35 3.74
C ARG A 69 -7.25 0.10 4.45
N ALA A 70 -8.56 -0.02 4.67
CA ALA A 70 -9.16 -1.18 5.31
C ALA A 70 -8.97 -2.44 4.45
N ALA A 71 -9.24 -2.34 3.14
CA ALA A 71 -9.03 -3.43 2.20
C ALA A 71 -7.55 -3.82 2.10
N LEU A 72 -6.65 -2.84 2.02
CA LEU A 72 -5.21 -3.11 1.97
C LEU A 72 -4.72 -3.83 3.23
N MET A 73 -5.15 -3.37 4.41
CA MET A 73 -4.69 -3.96 5.67
C MET A 73 -5.26 -5.35 5.90
N THR A 74 -6.50 -5.63 5.51
CA THR A 74 -7.18 -6.88 5.85
C THR A 74 -7.25 -7.90 4.72
N GLY A 75 -6.96 -7.50 3.47
CA GLY A 75 -7.18 -8.33 2.29
C GLY A 75 -8.67 -8.59 1.99
N ARG A 76 -9.59 -7.81 2.58
CA ARG A 76 -11.03 -8.04 2.49
C ARG A 76 -11.75 -6.86 1.84
N TYR A 77 -12.92 -7.11 1.25
CA TYR A 77 -13.78 -6.03 0.77
C TYR A 77 -14.16 -5.08 1.92
N PRO A 78 -14.09 -3.75 1.76
CA PRO A 78 -14.30 -2.79 2.86
C PRO A 78 -15.65 -2.94 3.57
N ALA A 79 -16.69 -3.37 2.84
CA ALA A 79 -18.01 -3.61 3.40
C ALA A 79 -18.04 -4.68 4.51
N ARG A 80 -16.99 -5.51 4.63
CA ARG A 80 -16.87 -6.59 5.61
C ARG A 80 -16.04 -6.23 6.84
N THR A 81 -15.37 -5.07 6.84
CA THR A 81 -14.33 -4.73 7.83
C THR A 81 -14.77 -3.68 8.85
N GLY A 82 -15.98 -3.14 8.72
CA GLY A 82 -16.49 -2.01 9.51
C GLY A 82 -16.08 -0.62 9.03
N ALA A 83 -14.92 -0.54 8.36
CA ALA A 83 -14.29 0.70 7.93
C ALA A 83 -14.59 1.00 6.44
N TYR A 84 -15.85 1.31 6.11
CA TYR A 84 -16.30 1.48 4.72
C TYR A 84 -16.71 2.92 4.33
N ARG A 85 -16.60 3.90 5.24
CA ARG A 85 -16.69 5.33 4.89
C ARG A 85 -15.65 6.15 5.63
N THR A 86 -15.32 7.31 5.07
CA THR A 86 -14.35 8.27 5.63
C THR A 86 -14.92 9.14 6.74
N SER A 87 -16.21 9.01 7.05
CA SER A 87 -16.89 9.84 8.04
C SER A 87 -18.11 9.11 8.60
N SER A 88 -18.90 9.82 9.42
CA SER A 88 -20.19 9.33 9.93
C SER A 88 -20.07 8.08 10.84
N GLY A 89 -18.96 7.96 11.57
CA GLY A 89 -18.74 6.84 12.51
C GLY A 89 -18.61 5.48 11.82
N ARG A 90 -18.14 5.44 10.57
CA ARG A 90 -17.90 4.22 9.78
C ARG A 90 -16.44 4.12 9.30
N THR A 91 -15.54 4.76 10.05
CA THR A 91 -14.10 4.78 9.84
C THR A 91 -13.37 3.69 10.62
N MET A 92 -14.01 3.12 11.64
CA MET A 92 -13.39 2.19 12.58
C MET A 92 -13.31 0.78 11.99
N LEU A 93 -12.11 0.21 11.98
CA LEU A 93 -11.94 -1.21 11.70
C LEU A 93 -12.57 -2.03 12.83
N HIS A 94 -13.23 -3.14 12.51
CA HIS A 94 -13.69 -4.02 13.56
C HIS A 94 -12.50 -4.57 14.37
N PRO A 95 -12.61 -4.67 15.70
CA PRO A 95 -11.50 -5.12 16.56
C PRO A 95 -10.99 -6.54 16.26
N GLU A 96 -11.84 -7.40 15.68
CA GLU A 96 -11.49 -8.78 15.34
C GLU A 96 -10.76 -8.93 13.99
N GLU A 97 -10.67 -7.87 13.17
CA GLU A 97 -10.04 -7.96 11.86
C GLU A 97 -8.52 -8.18 11.98
N GLN A 98 -8.02 -9.20 11.28
CA GLN A 98 -6.60 -9.45 11.15
C GLN A 98 -6.03 -8.54 10.07
N THR A 99 -4.97 -7.82 10.42
CA THR A 99 -4.25 -6.93 9.49
C THR A 99 -2.98 -7.58 8.98
N LEU A 100 -2.41 -7.01 7.91
CA LEU A 100 -1.10 -7.38 7.37
C LEU A 100 -0.03 -7.39 8.47
N ALA A 101 -0.08 -6.47 9.43
CA ALA A 101 0.86 -6.43 10.54
C ALA A 101 0.74 -7.65 11.47
N HIS A 102 -0.47 -8.16 11.71
CA HIS A 102 -0.66 -9.39 12.49
C HIS A 102 -0.05 -10.59 11.75
N LEU A 103 -0.37 -10.73 10.45
CA LEU A 103 0.14 -11.83 9.62
C LEU A 103 1.68 -11.83 9.53
N PHE A 104 2.29 -10.64 9.40
CA PHE A 104 3.73 -10.51 9.38
C PHE A 104 4.36 -10.80 10.75
N ALA A 105 3.75 -10.34 11.85
CA ALA A 105 4.22 -10.64 13.19
C ALA A 105 4.19 -12.16 13.49
N ASP A 106 3.12 -12.85 13.10
CA ASP A 106 3.00 -14.32 13.22
C ASP A 106 4.07 -15.06 12.42
N ALA A 107 4.49 -14.48 11.28
CA ALA A 107 5.59 -14.98 10.46
C ALA A 107 6.99 -14.58 10.99
N GLY A 108 7.09 -13.97 12.16
CA GLY A 108 8.35 -13.60 12.82
C GLY A 108 8.95 -12.27 12.35
N TYR A 109 8.19 -11.42 11.68
CA TYR A 109 8.64 -10.08 11.32
C TYR A 109 8.42 -9.07 12.44
N VAL A 110 9.35 -8.12 12.56
CA VAL A 110 9.10 -6.88 13.30
C VAL A 110 8.26 -5.97 12.42
N THR A 111 7.12 -5.51 12.94
CA THR A 111 6.20 -4.64 12.20
C THR A 111 6.19 -3.22 12.79
N GLY A 112 5.98 -2.23 11.92
CA GLY A 112 5.94 -0.84 12.30
C GLY A 112 5.25 -0.01 11.21
N MET A 113 4.71 1.14 11.62
CA MET A 113 4.01 2.05 10.72
C MET A 113 4.42 3.50 11.01
N VAL A 114 4.65 4.25 9.94
CA VAL A 114 4.84 5.71 9.99
C VAL A 114 3.89 6.33 8.98
N GLY A 115 3.18 7.37 9.41
CA GLY A 115 2.24 8.12 8.56
C GLY A 115 0.77 7.92 8.95
N LYS A 116 -0.12 7.90 7.95
CA LYS A 116 -1.58 8.01 8.15
C LYS A 116 -2.27 6.65 8.30
N TRP A 117 -2.99 6.44 9.40
CA TRP A 117 -3.78 5.22 9.66
C TRP A 117 -5.19 5.27 9.07
N HIS A 118 -6.04 6.15 9.58
CA HIS A 118 -7.43 6.38 9.14
C HIS A 118 -8.38 5.17 9.19
N LEU A 119 -8.14 4.25 10.13
CA LEU A 119 -9.01 3.08 10.41
C LEU A 119 -9.50 3.08 11.87
N GLY A 120 -9.85 4.26 12.37
CA GLY A 120 -10.19 4.56 13.76
C GLY A 120 -10.39 6.05 13.93
#